data_AF-A0A933TNR5-F1
#
_entry.id   AF-A0A933TNR5-F1
#
_cell.length_a   1.000
_cell.length_b   1.000
_cell.length_c   1.000
_cell.angle_alpha   90.00
_cell.angle_beta   90.00
_cell.angle_gamma   90.00
#
_symmetry.space_group_name_H-M   'P 1'
#
loop_
_entity.id
_entity.type
_entity.pdbx_description
1 polymer ?
#
loop_
_entity_poly.entity_id
_entity_poly.type
_entity_poly.pdbx_seq_one_letter_code
_entity_poly.pdbx_strand_id
1 'polypeptide(L)'
;MGEPKRVCITGIGAVSPFGRTTADLWAGLQAGVSAVAPITSFDASALACRIAAEVRGYTPRDDMDPEAVAALDRRSLFAADAAIQALIESDVPITAETVSQIGVAVGSELPTGMTSVAEHVARTISAAGPVTHLMNRAAA
;
A
#
# COMPACT_ATOMS: atom_id res chain seq x y z
N MET A 1 32.41 9.20 -13.17
CA MET A 1 31.12 8.72 -12.62
C MET A 1 31.43 7.59 -11.68
N GLY A 2 31.04 7.69 -10.41
CA GLY A 2 31.29 6.64 -9.42
C GLY A 2 30.53 5.36 -9.74
N GLU A 3 30.98 4.24 -9.19
CA GLU A 3 30.30 2.95 -9.30
C GLU A 3 28.86 3.06 -8.73
N PRO A 4 27.85 2.50 -9.40
CA PRO A 4 26.47 2.57 -8.92
C PRO A 4 26.34 1.92 -7.54
N LYS A 5 25.65 2.62 -6.63
CA LYS A 5 25.38 2.07 -5.30
C LYS A 5 24.46 0.86 -5.42
N ARG A 6 24.76 -0.19 -4.65
CA ARG A 6 23.87 -1.36 -4.53
C ARG A 6 22.58 -0.94 -3.83
N VAL A 7 21.46 -1.47 -4.31
CA VAL A 7 20.12 -1.25 -3.74
C VAL A 7 19.58 -2.61 -3.29
N CYS A 8 18.87 -2.63 -2.16
CA CYS A 8 18.19 -3.81 -1.65
C CYS A 8 16.74 -3.48 -1.29
N ILE A 9 15.89 -4.50 -1.25
CA ILE A 9 14.52 -4.39 -0.76
C ILE A 9 14.55 -4.74 0.73
N THR A 10 14.16 -3.79 1.58
CA THR A 10 14.17 -3.97 3.04
C THR A 10 12.79 -4.26 3.62
N GLY A 11 11.72 -3.90 2.91
CA GLY A 11 10.35 -4.23 3.30
C GLY A 11 9.43 -4.30 2.09
N ILE A 12 8.36 -5.06 2.21
CA ILE A 12 7.35 -5.28 1.17
C ILE A 12 5.95 -5.11 1.76
N GLY A 13 5.01 -4.73 0.90
CA GLY A 13 3.61 -4.58 1.29
C GLY A 13 2.71 -4.88 0.11
N ALA A 14 1.55 -5.46 0.37
CA ALA A 14 0.66 -5.90 -0.68
C ALA A 14 -0.80 -5.81 -0.28
N VAL A 15 -1.60 -5.21 -1.14
CA VAL A 15 -3.06 -5.33 -1.12
C VAL A 15 -3.47 -5.93 -2.46
N SER A 16 -4.10 -7.11 -2.41
CA SER A 16 -4.39 -7.91 -3.60
C SER A 16 -5.73 -8.64 -3.48
N PRO A 17 -6.24 -9.23 -4.56
CA PRO A 17 -7.44 -10.07 -4.52
C PRO A 17 -7.28 -11.33 -3.65
N PHE A 18 -6.05 -11.76 -3.33
CA PHE A 18 -5.78 -12.86 -2.41
C PHE A 18 -5.85 -12.44 -0.93
N GLY A 19 -5.71 -11.16 -0.64
CA GLY A 19 -5.72 -10.62 0.72
C GLY A 19 -4.93 -9.32 0.84
N ARG A 20 -4.85 -8.83 2.07
CA ARG A 20 -4.36 -7.48 2.40
C ARG A 20 -2.93 -7.47 2.94
N THR A 21 -2.27 -8.62 2.92
CA THR A 21 -0.89 -8.77 3.38
C THR A 21 -0.05 -9.45 2.33
N THR A 22 1.26 -9.30 2.44
CA THR A 22 2.25 -10.02 1.64
C THR A 22 2.16 -11.52 1.86
N ALA A 23 1.85 -11.97 3.08
CA ALA A 23 1.62 -13.37 3.40
C ALA A 23 0.41 -13.95 2.66
N ASP A 24 -0.71 -13.23 2.61
CA ASP A 24 -1.92 -13.66 1.88
C ASP A 24 -1.64 -13.78 0.38
N LEU A 25 -1.00 -12.75 -0.19
CA LEU A 25 -0.59 -12.74 -1.59
C LEU A 25 0.31 -13.95 -1.90
N TRP A 26 1.33 -14.18 -1.07
CA TRP A 26 2.28 -15.27 -1.26
C TRP A 26 1.63 -16.65 -1.13
N ALA A 27 0.73 -16.83 -0.16
CA ALA A 27 -0.01 -18.07 0.02
C ALA A 27 -0.94 -18.35 -1.17
N GLY A 28 -1.66 -17.33 -1.65
CA GLY A 28 -2.55 -17.44 -2.81
C GLY A 28 -1.80 -17.82 -4.10
N LEU A 29 -0.65 -17.20 -4.34
CA LEU A 29 0.22 -17.52 -5.48
C LEU A 29 0.76 -18.95 -5.41
N GLN A 30 1.26 -19.38 -4.25
CA GLN A 30 1.76 -20.74 -4.06
C GLN A 30 0.68 -21.80 -4.20
N ALA A 31 -0.54 -21.52 -3.77
CA ALA A 31 -1.67 -22.43 -3.89
C ALA A 31 -2.08 -22.65 -5.37
N GLY A 32 -1.64 -21.79 -6.29
CA GLY A 32 -1.98 -21.89 -7.72
C GLY A 32 -3.47 -21.69 -8.01
N VAL A 33 -4.20 -21.05 -7.08
CA VAL A 33 -5.63 -20.81 -7.21
C VAL A 33 -5.91 -19.46 -7.86
N SER A 34 -6.99 -19.36 -8.63
CA SER A 34 -7.40 -18.10 -9.25
C SER A 34 -8.18 -17.24 -8.25
N ALA A 35 -7.81 -15.97 -8.13
CA ALA A 35 -8.61 -14.97 -7.41
C ALA A 35 -9.74 -14.36 -8.27
N VAL A 36 -9.86 -14.75 -9.54
CA VAL A 36 -10.91 -14.27 -10.44
C VAL A 36 -12.24 -14.93 -10.10
N ALA A 37 -13.26 -14.11 -9.93
CA ALA A 37 -14.60 -14.54 -9.57
C ALA A 37 -15.65 -13.59 -10.18
N PRO A 38 -16.97 -13.89 -10.08
CA PRO A 38 -18.00 -12.95 -10.50
C PRO A 38 -17.84 -11.58 -9.83
N ILE A 39 -18.07 -10.52 -10.60
CA ILE A 39 -18.06 -9.13 -10.12
C ILE A 39 -19.18 -8.97 -9.07
N THR A 40 -18.83 -8.42 -7.91
CA THR A 40 -19.78 -8.16 -6.81
C THR A 40 -19.85 -6.69 -6.43
N SER A 41 -18.93 -5.86 -6.93
CA SER A 41 -18.89 -4.43 -6.63
C SER A 41 -19.99 -3.61 -7.31
N PHE A 42 -20.61 -4.11 -8.38
CA PHE A 42 -21.74 -3.50 -9.08
C PHE A 42 -22.50 -4.54 -9.94
N ASP A 43 -23.67 -4.18 -10.48
CA ASP A 43 -24.41 -5.05 -11.41
C ASP A 43 -23.74 -5.14 -12.78
N ALA A 44 -23.06 -6.25 -13.04
CA ALA A 44 -22.37 -6.54 -14.28
C ALA A 44 -23.23 -7.30 -15.31
N SER A 45 -24.54 -7.49 -15.10
CA SER A 45 -25.40 -8.32 -15.95
C SER A 45 -25.43 -7.88 -17.43
N ALA A 46 -25.35 -6.58 -17.68
CA ALA A 46 -25.33 -6.00 -19.02
C ALA A 46 -23.93 -6.00 -19.68
N LEU A 47 -22.87 -6.37 -18.96
CA LEU A 47 -21.50 -6.36 -19.48
C LEU A 47 -21.13 -7.66 -20.19
N ALA A 48 -20.27 -7.53 -21.21
CA ALA A 48 -19.68 -8.66 -21.91
C ALA A 48 -18.69 -9.47 -21.02
N CYS A 49 -17.94 -8.78 -20.15
CA CYS A 49 -17.11 -9.39 -19.12
C CYS A 49 -17.77 -9.22 -17.75
N ARG A 50 -17.91 -10.30 -16.99
CA ARG A 50 -18.63 -10.34 -15.72
C ARG A 50 -17.82 -10.90 -14.55
N ILE A 51 -16.52 -11.06 -14.77
CA ILE A 51 -15.58 -11.60 -13.80
C ILE A 51 -14.44 -10.60 -13.57
N ALA A 52 -13.95 -10.55 -12.35
CA ALA A 52 -12.81 -9.74 -11.96
C ALA A 52 -12.09 -10.38 -10.76
N ALA A 53 -10.84 -9.98 -10.54
CA ALA A 53 -10.14 -10.26 -9.29
C ALA A 53 -10.32 -9.04 -8.36
N GLU A 54 -11.40 -9.03 -7.59
CA GLU A 54 -11.73 -7.91 -6.70
C GLU A 54 -11.00 -8.05 -5.36
N VAL A 55 -10.45 -6.95 -4.83
CA VAL A 55 -10.05 -6.88 -3.42
C VAL A 55 -11.32 -6.76 -2.57
N ARG A 56 -11.76 -7.84 -1.94
CA ARG A 56 -13.01 -7.90 -1.18
C ARG A 56 -12.82 -7.51 0.28
N GLY A 57 -13.86 -6.94 0.88
CA GLY A 57 -13.87 -6.61 2.33
C GLY A 57 -12.79 -5.61 2.75
N TYR A 58 -12.35 -4.74 1.83
CA TYR A 58 -11.31 -3.77 2.15
C TYR A 58 -11.84 -2.67 3.08
N THR A 59 -11.12 -2.44 4.16
CA THR A 59 -11.27 -1.30 5.06
C THR A 59 -9.93 -0.59 5.20
N PRO A 60 -9.83 0.74 5.11
CA PRO A 60 -8.58 1.45 5.37
C PRO A 60 -7.97 1.06 6.73
N ARG A 61 -6.65 1.15 6.87
CA ARG A 61 -6.01 0.91 8.16
C ARG A 61 -6.35 2.01 9.15
N ASP A 62 -6.42 1.68 10.44
CA ASP A 62 -6.73 2.63 11.51
C ASP A 62 -5.60 3.64 11.77
N ASP A 63 -4.37 3.35 11.30
CA ASP A 63 -3.19 4.20 11.42
C ASP A 63 -3.07 5.22 10.26
N MET A 64 -4.02 5.23 9.31
CA MET A 64 -4.09 6.24 8.25
C MET A 64 -4.84 7.49 8.74
N ASP A 65 -4.37 8.66 8.32
CA ASP A 65 -5.05 9.93 8.57
C ASP A 65 -6.50 9.91 8.02
N PRO A 66 -7.53 10.09 8.87
CA PRO A 66 -8.93 10.08 8.44
C PRO A 66 -9.26 11.10 7.34
N GLU A 67 -8.62 12.27 7.35
CA GLU A 67 -8.82 13.29 6.33
C GLU A 67 -8.31 12.78 4.97
N ALA A 68 -7.13 12.18 4.97
CA ALA A 68 -6.58 11.56 3.78
C ALA A 68 -7.39 10.34 3.33
N VAL A 69 -7.89 9.51 4.25
CA VAL A 69 -8.76 8.37 3.92
C VAL A 69 -10.01 8.83 3.18
N ALA A 70 -10.60 9.97 3.59
CA ALA A 70 -11.76 10.53 2.94
C ALA A 70 -11.45 11.13 1.54
N ALA A 71 -10.21 11.60 1.33
CA ALA A 71 -9.78 12.24 0.08
C ALA A 71 -9.26 11.25 -0.99
N LEU A 72 -8.80 10.06 -0.59
CA LEU A 72 -8.20 9.07 -1.48
C LEU A 72 -9.26 8.15 -2.11
N ASP A 73 -9.12 7.87 -3.40
CA ASP A 73 -9.91 6.82 -4.04
C ASP A 73 -9.44 5.43 -3.62
N ARG A 74 -10.26 4.41 -3.89
CA ARG A 74 -10.00 3.03 -3.44
C ARG A 74 -8.64 2.46 -3.86
N ARG A 75 -8.16 2.76 -5.07
CA ARG A 75 -6.85 2.28 -5.55
C ARG A 75 -5.73 3.00 -4.81
N SER A 76 -5.91 4.28 -4.57
CA SER A 76 -4.99 5.11 -3.80
C SER A 76 -4.85 4.64 -2.36
N LEU A 77 -5.97 4.22 -1.74
CA LEU A 77 -5.96 3.60 -0.42
C LEU A 77 -5.17 2.28 -0.41
N PHE A 78 -5.31 1.43 -1.44
CA PHE A 78 -4.54 0.19 -1.53
C PHE A 78 -3.03 0.45 -1.61
N ALA A 79 -2.63 1.43 -2.43
CA ALA A 79 -1.23 1.82 -2.59
C ALA A 79 -0.66 2.37 -1.28
N ALA A 80 -1.42 3.20 -0.56
CA ALA A 80 -1.03 3.72 0.74
C ALA A 80 -0.90 2.62 1.80
N ASP A 81 -1.88 1.71 1.92
CA ASP A 81 -1.83 0.58 2.85
C ASP A 81 -0.60 -0.30 2.58
N ALA A 82 -0.35 -0.66 1.31
CA ALA A 82 0.83 -1.42 0.91
C ALA A 82 2.15 -0.67 1.20
N ALA A 83 2.22 0.64 0.96
CA ALA A 83 3.41 1.43 1.28
C ALA A 83 3.68 1.47 2.79
N ILE A 84 2.63 1.64 3.61
CA ILE A 84 2.74 1.63 5.08
C ILE A 84 3.19 0.26 5.58
N GLN A 85 2.66 -0.84 5.04
CA GLN A 85 3.13 -2.20 5.35
C GLN A 85 4.63 -2.35 5.06
N ALA A 86 5.09 -1.91 3.88
CA ALA A 86 6.48 -1.99 3.50
C ALA A 86 7.40 -1.15 4.41
N LEU A 87 6.95 0.06 4.79
CA LEU A 87 7.69 0.91 5.74
C LEU A 87 7.82 0.25 7.11
N ILE A 88 6.74 -0.34 7.63
CA ILE A 88 6.74 -1.06 8.90
C ILE A 88 7.70 -2.26 8.84
N GLU A 89 7.62 -3.09 7.79
CA GLU A 89 8.50 -4.26 7.65
C GLU A 89 9.97 -3.86 7.45
N SER A 90 10.23 -2.73 6.79
CA SER A 90 11.60 -2.25 6.55
C SER A 90 12.36 -1.86 7.81
N ASP A 91 11.64 -1.56 8.88
CA ASP A 91 12.17 -1.06 10.15
C ASP A 91 13.12 0.15 9.97
N VAL A 92 12.94 0.92 8.89
CA VAL A 92 13.76 2.09 8.60
C VAL A 92 13.33 3.24 9.52
N PRO A 93 14.23 3.83 10.32
CA PRO A 93 13.89 4.92 11.21
C PRO A 93 13.60 6.20 10.42
N ILE A 94 12.36 6.68 10.51
CA ILE A 94 11.90 7.94 9.92
C ILE A 94 11.97 9.02 11.00
N THR A 95 12.98 9.88 10.93
CA THR A 95 13.22 10.98 11.87
C THR A 95 13.36 12.31 11.13
N ALA A 96 13.39 13.43 11.87
CA ALA A 96 13.59 14.76 11.29
C ALA A 96 14.91 14.87 10.50
N GLU A 97 15.92 14.07 10.85
CA GLU A 97 17.22 14.03 10.21
C GLU A 97 17.22 13.16 8.94
N THR A 98 16.51 12.02 8.95
CA THR A 98 16.51 11.05 7.85
C THR A 98 15.45 11.33 6.79
N VAL A 99 14.39 12.06 7.12
CA VAL A 99 13.24 12.30 6.24
C VAL A 99 13.63 12.94 4.90
N SER A 100 14.62 13.83 4.90
CA SER A 100 15.13 14.49 3.68
C SER A 100 15.82 13.53 2.70
N GLN A 101 16.13 12.31 3.13
CA GLN A 101 16.78 11.28 2.33
C GLN A 101 15.81 10.23 1.79
N ILE A 102 14.53 10.32 2.15
CA ILE A 102 13.50 9.36 1.74
C ILE A 102 12.75 9.91 0.54
N GLY A 103 12.83 9.19 -0.58
CA GLY A 103 12.07 9.48 -1.79
C GLY A 103 10.84 8.59 -1.92
N VAL A 104 9.79 9.11 -2.55
CA VAL A 104 8.59 8.36 -2.90
C VAL A 104 8.44 8.34 -4.42
N ALA A 105 8.30 7.15 -4.99
CA ALA A 105 8.01 6.97 -6.41
C ALA A 105 6.78 6.07 -6.56
N VAL A 106 5.75 6.56 -7.25
CA VAL A 106 4.46 5.86 -7.42
C VAL A 106 4.13 5.73 -8.90
N GLY A 107 3.71 4.55 -9.32
CA GLY A 107 3.17 4.28 -10.65
C GLY A 107 1.73 3.78 -10.60
N SER A 108 0.91 4.15 -11.58
CA SER A 108 -0.48 3.71 -11.76
C SER A 108 -0.81 3.72 -13.25
N GLU A 109 -1.68 2.82 -13.71
CA GLU A 109 -2.10 2.80 -15.13
C GLU A 109 -3.10 3.91 -15.46
N LEU A 110 -3.85 4.38 -14.46
CA LEU A 110 -4.79 5.50 -14.60
C LEU A 110 -4.17 6.80 -14.06
N PRO A 111 -4.28 7.92 -14.80
CA PRO A 111 -3.66 9.19 -14.43
C PRO A 111 -4.31 9.87 -13.20
N THR A 112 -5.57 9.55 -12.88
CA THR A 112 -6.30 10.12 -11.74
C THR A 112 -5.97 9.38 -10.43
N GLY A 113 -5.62 10.13 -9.39
CA GLY A 113 -5.33 9.63 -8.03
C GLY A 113 -3.84 9.51 -7.67
N MET A 114 -2.92 9.68 -8.63
CA MET A 114 -1.48 9.47 -8.37
C MET A 114 -0.86 10.55 -7.48
N THR A 115 -1.20 11.82 -7.70
CA THR A 115 -0.68 12.92 -6.88
C THR A 115 -1.12 12.78 -5.43
N SER A 116 -2.38 12.39 -5.19
CA SER A 116 -2.90 12.24 -3.84
C SER A 116 -2.28 11.05 -3.10
N VAL A 117 -1.94 9.93 -3.78
CA VAL A 117 -1.15 8.84 -3.17
C VAL A 117 0.24 9.33 -2.79
N ALA A 118 0.96 9.91 -3.76
CA ALA A 118 2.32 10.37 -3.52
C ALA A 118 2.37 11.42 -2.41
N GLU A 119 1.41 12.34 -2.40
CA GLU A 119 1.26 13.35 -1.35
C GLU A 119 0.91 12.71 0.00
N HIS A 120 -0.01 11.76 0.06
CA HIS A 120 -0.35 11.09 1.32
C HIS A 120 0.84 10.34 1.90
N VAL A 121 1.51 9.52 1.09
CA VAL A 121 2.71 8.78 1.51
C VAL A 121 3.82 9.76 1.93
N ALA A 122 4.01 10.84 1.18
CA ALA A 122 4.98 11.88 1.51
C ALA A 122 4.62 12.62 2.82
N ARG A 123 3.33 12.85 3.10
CA ARG A 123 2.85 13.45 4.36
C ARG A 123 3.07 12.52 5.54
N THR A 124 2.78 11.23 5.41
CA THR A 124 3.10 10.20 6.42
C THR A 124 4.59 10.21 6.74
N ILE A 125 5.43 10.27 5.71
CA ILE A 125 6.89 10.34 5.87
C ILE A 125 7.33 11.68 6.51
N SER A 126 6.77 12.80 6.04
CA SER A 126 7.17 14.17 6.45
C SER A 126 6.70 14.58 7.84
N ALA A 127 5.59 14.04 8.31
CA ALA A 127 5.01 14.38 9.62
C ALA A 127 5.74 13.74 10.81
N ALA A 128 6.76 12.89 10.58
CA ALA A 128 7.40 12.08 11.64
C ALA A 128 6.40 11.27 12.50
N GLY A 129 5.25 10.87 11.95
CA GLY A 129 4.20 10.09 12.63
C GLY A 129 3.43 9.21 11.63
N PRO A 130 2.54 8.27 12.02
CA PRO A 130 2.28 7.64 13.33
C PRO A 130 3.10 6.35 13.57
N VAL A 131 4.10 6.07 12.74
CA VAL A 131 4.92 4.84 12.85
C VAL A 131 5.85 4.86 14.07
N THR A 132 6.20 6.04 14.57
CA THR A 132 7.03 6.25 15.77
C THR A 132 6.38 5.63 17.03
N HIS A 133 5.05 5.54 17.09
CA HIS A 133 4.34 4.91 18.22
C HIS A 133 4.23 3.39 18.07
N LEU A 134 4.31 2.88 16.84
CA LEU A 134 4.26 1.44 16.53
C LEU A 134 5.62 0.77 16.79
N MET A 135 6.73 1.44 16.45
CA MET A 135 8.08 0.97 16.77
C MET A 135 8.34 0.88 18.29
N ASN A 136 7.68 1.72 19.10
CA ASN A 136 7.83 1.73 20.56
C ASN A 136 6.97 0.69 21.32
N ARG A 137 6.06 -0.05 20.66
CA ARG A 137 5.26 -1.11 21.32
C ARG A 137 5.79 -2.53 21.12
N ALA A 138 6.82 -2.71 20.29
CA ALA A 138 7.52 -3.99 20.15
C ALA A 138 8.57 -4.24 21.27
N ALA A 139 8.74 -3.31 22.21
CA ALA A 139 9.73 -3.36 23.29
C ALA A 139 9.12 -3.39 24.72
N ALA A 140 7.85 -3.79 24.88
CA ALA A 140 7.20 -3.97 26.18
C ALA A 140 6.53 -5.35 26.30
#